data_AF-A0A7W0Y7N1-F1
#
_entry.id   AF-A0A7W0Y7N1-F1
#
_cell.length_a   1.000
_cell.length_b   1.000
_cell.length_c   1.000
_cell.angle_alpha   90.00
_cell.angle_beta   90.00
_cell.angle_gamma   90.00
#
_symmetry.space_group_name_H-M   'P 1'
#
loop_
_entity.id
_entity.type
_entity.pdbx_description
1 polymer ?
#
loop_
_entity_poly.entity_id
_entity_poly.type
_entity_poly.pdbx_seq_one_letter_code
_entity_poly.pdbx_strand_id
1 'polypeptide(L)'
;MPADNPFAAGGGAPEVFMLGLRNPWRWSFDRGTGDMWIGDVGQGEIEEINWLAAGQQAGKNLGWSVYEGATLCCADSGSYKCQQQDPQQPCDLAGKTAPVDARTHADGWRAIIGGQVYRGACYPDLTGWYFYSDNARHGLHRARVLVDGRLEIVDLVGSWPAGPASIHADARGELLMTTISGDVHRLEVTP
;
A
#
# COMPACT_ATOMS: atom_id res chain seq x y z
N MET A 1 21.43 13.59 -9.05
CA MET A 1 20.92 12.66 -8.01
C MET A 1 21.52 13.02 -6.66
N PRO A 2 20.77 12.87 -5.55
CA PRO A 2 21.32 12.97 -4.20
C PRO A 2 22.48 11.98 -4.02
N ALA A 3 23.53 12.40 -3.30
CA ALA A 3 24.74 11.59 -3.11
C ALA A 3 24.50 10.36 -2.21
N ASP A 4 23.46 10.42 -1.39
CA ASP A 4 23.00 9.37 -0.47
C ASP A 4 21.95 8.45 -1.09
N ASN A 5 21.66 8.58 -2.40
CA ASN A 5 20.78 7.63 -3.07
C ASN A 5 21.45 6.22 -3.09
N PRO A 6 20.71 5.14 -2.74
CA PRO A 6 21.23 3.77 -2.65
C PRO A 6 22.00 3.27 -3.88
N PHE A 7 21.65 3.75 -5.07
CA PHE A 7 22.24 3.29 -6.33
C PHE A 7 23.15 4.34 -6.99
N ALA A 8 23.48 5.43 -6.28
CA ALA A 8 24.29 6.53 -6.81
C ALA A 8 25.69 6.10 -7.26
N ALA A 9 26.28 5.10 -6.60
CA ALA A 9 27.63 4.58 -6.89
C ALA A 9 27.63 3.36 -7.83
N GLY A 10 26.47 2.93 -8.34
CA GLY A 10 26.31 1.74 -9.18
C GLY A 10 25.39 0.68 -8.57
N GLY A 11 25.31 -0.49 -9.21
CA GLY A 11 24.39 -1.57 -8.81
C GLY A 11 22.94 -1.41 -9.30
N GLY A 12 22.68 -0.41 -10.13
CA GLY A 12 21.37 -0.09 -10.70
C GLY A 12 21.38 1.28 -11.39
N ALA A 13 20.21 1.73 -11.83
CA ALA A 13 20.05 3.11 -12.30
C ALA A 13 20.06 4.06 -11.08
N PRO A 14 20.83 5.17 -11.13
CA PRO A 14 21.06 6.04 -9.98
C PRO A 14 19.80 6.81 -9.53
N GLU A 15 18.73 6.82 -10.33
CA GLU A 15 17.42 7.40 -10.00
C GLU A 15 16.57 6.50 -9.09
N VAL A 16 16.83 5.20 -9.09
CA VAL A 16 16.06 4.23 -8.30
C VAL A 16 16.26 4.52 -6.82
N PHE A 17 15.18 4.44 -6.04
CA PHE A 17 15.24 4.60 -4.57
C PHE A 17 14.81 3.33 -3.84
N MET A 18 13.84 2.61 -4.41
CA MET A 18 13.31 1.33 -3.93
C MET A 18 13.03 0.42 -5.12
N LEU A 19 12.95 -0.88 -4.86
CA LEU A 19 12.74 -1.94 -5.83
C LEU A 19 11.52 -2.78 -5.44
N GLY A 20 11.06 -3.61 -6.37
CA GLY A 20 10.14 -4.71 -6.07
C GLY A 20 8.70 -4.31 -5.77
N LEU A 21 8.24 -3.21 -6.36
CA LEU A 21 6.81 -2.87 -6.45
C LEU A 21 6.27 -3.30 -7.82
N ARG A 22 4.97 -3.59 -7.92
CA ARG A 22 4.33 -4.00 -9.18
C ARG A 22 3.60 -2.84 -9.85
N ASN A 23 2.61 -2.28 -9.18
CA ASN A 23 1.83 -1.11 -9.58
C ASN A 23 1.45 -0.31 -8.32
N PRO A 24 2.38 0.46 -7.75
CA PRO A 24 2.16 1.27 -6.56
C PRO A 24 1.24 2.46 -6.89
N TRP A 25 -0.06 2.20 -7.00
CA TRP A 25 -1.07 3.15 -7.47
C TRP A 25 -1.01 4.45 -6.69
N ARG A 26 -0.81 4.33 -5.37
CA ARG A 26 -0.75 5.46 -4.47
C ARG A 26 0.01 5.11 -3.21
N TRP A 27 0.75 6.10 -2.76
CA TRP A 27 1.52 6.05 -1.54
C TRP A 27 1.54 7.42 -0.88
N SER A 28 1.84 7.44 0.41
CA SER A 28 1.97 8.67 1.17
C SER A 28 2.98 8.50 2.30
N PHE A 29 3.56 9.65 2.70
CA PHE A 29 4.23 9.74 3.98
C PHE A 29 3.21 10.14 5.04
N ASP A 30 3.32 9.51 6.19
CA ASP A 30 2.76 10.02 7.41
C ASP A 30 3.50 11.31 7.80
N ARG A 31 2.79 12.45 7.77
CA ARG A 31 3.36 13.74 8.13
C ARG A 31 3.80 13.85 9.60
N GLY A 32 3.29 12.98 10.48
CA GLY A 32 3.63 12.97 11.90
C GLY A 32 4.91 12.20 12.20
N THR A 33 5.17 11.09 11.50
CA THR A 33 6.28 10.17 11.81
C THR A 33 7.32 10.08 10.71
N GLY A 34 6.97 10.40 9.46
CA GLY A 34 7.79 10.16 8.28
C GLY A 34 7.72 8.73 7.74
N ASP A 35 6.86 7.88 8.31
CA ASP A 35 6.65 6.53 7.81
C ASP A 35 6.00 6.56 6.44
N MET A 36 6.34 5.58 5.61
CA MET A 36 5.81 5.45 4.26
C MET A 36 4.76 4.34 4.21
N TRP A 37 3.61 4.63 3.61
CA TRP A 37 2.55 3.67 3.30
C TRP A 37 2.33 3.61 1.80
N ILE A 38 2.18 2.42 1.24
CA ILE A 38 2.00 2.20 -0.19
C ILE A 38 0.86 1.20 -0.40
N GLY A 39 -0.11 1.55 -1.25
CA GLY A 39 -1.01 0.57 -1.87
C GLY A 39 -0.41 0.11 -3.19
N ASP A 40 -0.19 -1.20 -3.32
CA ASP A 40 0.37 -1.82 -4.52
C ASP A 40 -0.63 -2.81 -5.14
N VAL A 41 -1.03 -2.52 -6.38
CA VAL A 41 -2.00 -3.34 -7.12
C VAL A 41 -1.28 -4.50 -7.76
N GLY A 42 -1.51 -5.72 -7.28
CA GLY A 42 -0.76 -6.88 -7.74
C GLY A 42 -1.16 -7.39 -9.12
N GLN A 43 -0.51 -8.48 -9.51
CA GLN A 43 -0.66 -9.18 -10.75
C GLN A 43 -1.82 -10.19 -10.64
N GLY A 44 -3.02 -9.61 -10.67
CA GLY A 44 -4.24 -10.30 -11.04
C GLY A 44 -4.99 -11.03 -9.93
N GLU A 45 -4.38 -11.29 -8.76
CA GLU A 45 -5.06 -12.01 -7.67
C GLU A 45 -4.82 -11.43 -6.27
N ILE A 46 -3.73 -10.70 -6.05
CA ILE A 46 -3.37 -10.20 -4.73
C ILE A 46 -3.15 -8.69 -4.78
N GLU A 47 -3.56 -8.00 -3.73
CA GLU A 47 -3.39 -6.57 -3.52
C GLU A 47 -2.62 -6.36 -2.22
N GLU A 48 -1.70 -5.40 -2.17
CA GLU A 48 -0.82 -5.23 -1.01
C GLU A 48 -0.92 -3.84 -0.37
N ILE A 49 -0.79 -3.81 0.96
CA ILE A 49 -0.37 -2.62 1.70
C ILE A 49 1.06 -2.86 2.19
N ASN A 50 1.95 -1.98 1.79
CA ASN A 50 3.33 -1.95 2.24
C ASN A 50 3.53 -0.78 3.22
N TRP A 51 4.33 -1.01 4.26
CA TRP A 51 4.71 0.01 5.23
C TRP A 51 6.21 -0.05 5.50
N LEU A 52 6.84 1.13 5.55
CA LEU A 52 8.25 1.27 5.85
C LEU A 52 8.45 2.41 6.85
N ALA A 53 9.08 2.10 7.98
CA ALA A 53 9.43 3.09 8.99
C ALA A 53 10.29 4.22 8.41
N ALA A 54 10.12 5.42 8.94
CA ALA A 54 10.95 6.58 8.63
C ALA A 54 12.45 6.25 8.68
N GLY A 55 13.18 6.57 7.62
CA GLY A 55 14.62 6.34 7.50
C GLY A 55 15.01 4.92 7.09
N GLN A 56 14.06 3.99 6.95
CA GLN A 56 14.32 2.62 6.51
C GLN A 56 13.94 2.37 5.05
N GLN A 57 13.50 3.38 4.30
CA GLN A 57 12.97 3.18 2.94
C GLN A 57 14.05 2.96 1.89
N ALA A 58 15.18 3.65 2.02
CA ALA A 58 16.21 3.68 1.00
C ALA A 58 16.76 2.28 0.68
N GLY A 59 16.68 1.87 -0.59
CA GLY A 59 17.21 0.61 -1.10
C GLY A 59 16.34 -0.61 -0.80
N LYS A 60 15.16 -0.43 -0.18
CA LYS A 60 14.24 -1.53 0.10
C LYS A 60 13.77 -2.20 -1.19
N ASN A 61 13.70 -3.53 -1.15
CA ASN A 61 13.12 -4.35 -2.20
C ASN A 61 11.83 -5.00 -1.68
N LEU A 62 10.68 -4.58 -2.20
CA LEU A 62 9.36 -5.06 -1.78
C LEU A 62 8.95 -6.38 -2.47
N GLY A 63 9.85 -6.94 -3.27
CA GLY A 63 9.84 -8.35 -3.62
C GLY A 63 9.38 -8.67 -5.03
N TRP A 64 8.51 -7.87 -5.63
CA TRP A 64 8.02 -8.08 -6.98
C TRP A 64 9.17 -8.20 -8.01
N SER A 65 9.14 -9.12 -8.97
CA SER A 65 8.14 -10.15 -9.23
C SER A 65 8.50 -11.51 -8.63
N VAL A 66 9.26 -11.57 -7.54
CA VAL A 66 9.63 -12.85 -6.92
C VAL A 66 8.50 -13.39 -6.03
N TYR A 67 7.76 -12.52 -5.35
CA TYR A 67 6.54 -12.88 -4.60
C TYR A 67 5.51 -11.76 -4.66
N GLU A 68 4.26 -12.11 -4.31
CA GLU A 68 3.13 -11.20 -4.12
C GLU A 68 2.28 -11.72 -2.95
N GLY A 69 2.11 -10.90 -1.92
CA GLY A 69 1.52 -11.28 -0.63
C GLY A 69 2.24 -12.47 0.00
N ALA A 70 1.49 -13.54 0.24
CA ALA A 70 2.02 -14.82 0.73
C ALA A 70 2.37 -15.80 -0.41
N THR A 71 2.08 -15.46 -1.67
CA THR A 71 2.36 -16.32 -2.82
C THR A 71 3.82 -16.16 -3.22
N LEU A 72 4.60 -17.20 -2.98
CA LEU A 72 6.01 -17.25 -3.30
C LEU A 72 6.23 -17.73 -4.75
N CYS A 73 7.29 -17.25 -5.39
CA CYS A 73 7.74 -17.66 -6.72
C CYS A 73 6.74 -17.32 -7.85
N CYS A 74 6.50 -16.04 -8.11
CA CYS A 74 5.82 -15.65 -9.34
C CYS A 74 6.75 -15.91 -10.54
N ALA A 75 6.39 -16.87 -11.38
CA ALA A 75 7.05 -17.07 -12.66
C ALA A 75 6.36 -16.20 -13.73
N ASP A 76 7.15 -15.60 -14.61
CA ASP A 76 6.64 -14.97 -15.82
C ASP A 76 6.21 -16.07 -16.81
N SER A 77 5.02 -16.66 -16.60
CA SER A 77 4.45 -17.66 -17.51
C SER A 77 3.97 -17.06 -18.84
N GLY A 78 4.09 -15.74 -19.05
CA GLY A 78 3.23 -15.02 -19.99
C GLY A 78 1.76 -14.99 -19.58
N SER A 79 1.41 -15.59 -18.43
CA SER A 79 0.13 -15.39 -17.76
C SER A 79 0.32 -14.31 -16.70
N TYR A 80 -0.54 -13.29 -16.71
CA TYR A 80 -0.54 -12.18 -15.75
C TYR A 80 -1.02 -12.62 -14.35
N LYS A 81 -0.60 -13.79 -13.87
CA LYS A 81 -0.96 -14.33 -12.55
C LYS A 81 0.28 -14.79 -11.81
N CYS A 82 0.41 -14.41 -10.55
CA CYS A 82 1.33 -15.08 -9.64
C CYS A 82 0.86 -16.50 -9.36
N GLN A 83 1.47 -17.47 -10.02
CA GLN A 83 1.28 -18.88 -9.72
C GLN A 83 2.65 -19.46 -9.40
N GLN A 84 2.77 -20.04 -8.21
CA GLN A 84 3.91 -20.89 -7.90
C GLN A 84 3.89 -22.07 -8.88
N GLN A 85 4.71 -21.99 -9.92
CA GLN A 85 4.74 -23.03 -10.95
C GLN A 85 5.42 -24.31 -10.45
N ASP A 86 6.38 -24.17 -9.54
CA ASP A 86 7.10 -25.28 -8.95
C ASP A 86 7.19 -25.13 -7.42
N PRO A 87 6.51 -26.00 -6.64
CA PRO A 87 6.61 -26.05 -5.18
C PRO A 87 8.03 -26.28 -4.65
N GLN A 88 8.94 -26.80 -5.48
CA GLN A 88 10.34 -27.10 -5.14
C GLN A 88 11.31 -25.99 -5.55
N GLN A 89 10.86 -24.98 -6.31
CA GLN A 89 11.73 -23.87 -6.69
C GLN A 89 12.00 -22.99 -5.46
N PRO A 90 13.27 -22.78 -5.07
CA PRO A 90 13.59 -21.91 -3.96
C PRO A 90 13.29 -20.46 -4.34
N CYS A 91 12.36 -19.84 -3.62
CA CYS A 91 12.06 -18.42 -3.78
C CYS A 91 13.11 -17.62 -3.01
N ASP A 92 13.91 -16.82 -3.70
CA ASP A 92 14.89 -15.96 -3.03
C ASP A 92 14.18 -14.82 -2.31
N LEU A 93 14.03 -14.97 -1.00
CA LEU A 93 13.46 -13.95 -0.11
C LEU A 93 14.55 -13.08 0.55
N ALA A 94 15.83 -13.35 0.27
CA ALA A 94 16.91 -12.63 0.92
C ALA A 94 16.86 -11.14 0.56
N GLY A 95 16.89 -10.29 1.58
CA GLY A 95 16.88 -8.83 1.41
C GLY A 95 15.54 -8.24 0.95
N LYS A 96 14.47 -9.04 0.85
CA LYS A 96 13.14 -8.56 0.49
C LYS A 96 12.33 -8.21 1.73
N THR A 97 11.39 -7.28 1.59
CA THR A 97 10.53 -6.78 2.67
C THR A 97 9.08 -7.07 2.33
N ALA A 98 8.45 -7.94 3.12
CA ALA A 98 7.08 -8.36 2.93
C ALA A 98 6.07 -7.21 3.15
N PRO A 99 4.92 -7.23 2.48
CA PRO A 99 3.83 -6.31 2.78
C PRO A 99 3.33 -6.52 4.21
N VAL A 100 2.76 -5.46 4.80
CA VAL A 100 2.13 -5.55 6.12
C VAL A 100 0.71 -6.10 6.03
N ASP A 101 0.05 -5.97 4.88
CA ASP A 101 -1.24 -6.59 4.58
C ASP A 101 -1.28 -7.07 3.14
N ALA A 102 -1.94 -8.20 2.91
CA ALA A 102 -2.17 -8.74 1.57
C ALA A 102 -3.61 -9.23 1.47
N ARG A 103 -4.28 -8.84 0.38
CA ARG A 103 -5.71 -9.08 0.16
C ARG A 103 -5.93 -9.78 -1.16
N THR A 104 -6.96 -10.63 -1.23
CA THR A 104 -7.15 -11.49 -2.39
C THR A 104 -8.37 -11.10 -3.21
N HIS A 105 -8.33 -11.44 -4.49
CA HIS A 105 -9.48 -11.32 -5.38
C HIS A 105 -10.61 -12.29 -5.00
N ALA A 106 -10.31 -13.41 -4.34
CA ALA A 106 -11.33 -14.29 -3.79
C ALA A 106 -12.20 -13.57 -2.73
N ASP A 107 -11.61 -12.63 -1.97
CA ASP A 107 -12.29 -11.82 -0.96
C ASP A 107 -12.86 -10.50 -1.53
N GLY A 108 -12.93 -10.37 -2.86
CA GLY A 108 -13.53 -9.25 -3.55
C GLY A 108 -12.62 -8.04 -3.78
N TRP A 109 -11.37 -8.05 -3.32
CA TRP A 109 -10.39 -6.99 -3.62
C TRP A 109 -9.94 -7.06 -5.08
N ARG A 110 -9.59 -5.93 -5.71
CA ARG A 110 -9.23 -5.91 -7.14
C ARG A 110 -8.15 -4.90 -7.50
N ALA A 111 -8.08 -3.80 -6.76
CA ALA A 111 -7.19 -2.70 -7.01
C ALA A 111 -7.14 -1.83 -5.75
N ILE A 112 -6.26 -2.17 -4.81
CA ILE A 112 -6.04 -1.34 -3.63
C ILE A 112 -5.48 0.01 -4.09
N ILE A 113 -6.23 1.07 -3.82
CA ILE A 113 -5.86 2.43 -4.22
C ILE A 113 -5.00 3.16 -3.17
N GLY A 114 -4.57 2.46 -2.12
CA GLY A 114 -3.86 3.05 -0.98
C GLY A 114 -4.65 4.21 -0.34
N GLY A 115 -3.93 5.14 0.28
CA GLY A 115 -4.52 6.33 0.87
C GLY A 115 -3.57 7.14 1.75
N GLN A 116 -4.04 7.59 2.91
CA GLN A 116 -3.39 8.63 3.70
C GLN A 116 -3.59 8.42 5.21
N VAL A 117 -2.55 8.73 6.00
CA VAL A 117 -2.67 8.80 7.46
C VAL A 117 -3.47 10.03 7.89
N TYR A 118 -4.50 9.82 8.70
CA TYR A 118 -5.31 10.90 9.27
C TYR A 118 -4.52 11.70 10.31
N ARG A 119 -4.46 13.01 10.11
CA ARG A 119 -3.78 13.98 10.99
C ARG A 119 -4.64 15.23 11.23
N GLY A 120 -5.96 15.10 11.01
CA GLY A 120 -6.94 16.16 11.23
C GLY A 120 -7.26 16.35 12.70
N ALA A 121 -7.96 17.45 13.00
CA ALA A 121 -8.34 17.82 14.37
C ALA A 121 -9.82 17.54 14.66
N CYS A 122 -10.65 17.34 13.64
CA CYS A 122 -12.07 17.06 13.83
C CYS A 122 -12.33 15.73 14.54
N TYR A 123 -11.47 14.73 14.33
CA TYR A 123 -11.62 13.38 14.87
C TYR A 123 -10.33 12.91 15.55
N PRO A 124 -9.99 13.43 16.75
CA PRO A 124 -8.70 13.19 17.39
C PRO A 124 -8.38 11.71 17.60
N ASP A 125 -9.39 10.88 17.88
CA ASP A 125 -9.23 9.42 18.08
C ASP A 125 -8.80 8.66 16.82
N LEU A 126 -8.91 9.29 15.64
CA LEU A 126 -8.47 8.74 14.36
C LEU A 126 -7.03 9.14 14.00
N THR A 127 -6.39 9.99 14.80
CA THR A 127 -5.03 10.47 14.54
C THR A 127 -4.04 9.31 14.47
N GLY A 128 -3.27 9.24 13.38
CA GLY A 128 -2.24 8.22 13.15
C GLY A 128 -2.75 6.93 12.50
N TRP A 129 -4.05 6.82 12.23
CA TRP A 129 -4.58 5.72 11.43
C TRP A 129 -4.38 6.00 9.93
N TYR A 130 -3.87 5.01 9.20
CA TYR A 130 -3.78 5.00 7.75
C TYR A 130 -5.11 4.57 7.15
N PHE A 131 -5.77 5.42 6.38
CA PHE A 131 -7.02 5.10 5.70
C PHE A 131 -6.76 4.72 4.25
N TYR A 132 -7.36 3.62 3.80
CA TYR A 132 -7.22 3.10 2.45
C TYR A 132 -8.51 2.44 1.95
N SER A 133 -8.56 2.21 0.65
CA SER A 133 -9.70 1.60 -0.02
C SER A 133 -9.25 0.80 -1.23
N ASP A 134 -10.22 0.17 -1.89
CA ASP A 134 -10.07 -0.59 -3.12
C ASP A 134 -11.08 -0.08 -4.15
N ASN A 135 -10.65 0.02 -5.40
CA ASN A 135 -11.46 0.62 -6.45
C ASN A 135 -12.76 -0.16 -6.72
N ALA A 136 -12.74 -1.49 -6.63
CA ALA A 136 -13.90 -2.33 -6.92
C ALA A 136 -14.66 -2.72 -5.65
N ARG A 137 -13.95 -2.93 -4.54
CA ARG A 137 -14.51 -3.23 -3.25
C ARG A 137 -14.86 -1.92 -2.54
N HIS A 138 -16.09 -1.49 -2.75
CA HIS A 138 -16.73 -0.40 -2.02
C HIS A 138 -16.46 -0.56 -0.52
N GLY A 139 -15.80 0.43 0.10
CA GLY A 139 -15.36 0.29 1.49
C GLY A 139 -14.35 1.35 1.89
N LEU A 140 -14.25 1.59 3.19
CA LEU A 140 -13.13 2.32 3.78
C LEU A 140 -12.53 1.45 4.87
N HIS A 141 -11.21 1.36 4.88
CA HIS A 141 -10.45 0.57 5.81
C HIS A 141 -9.46 1.49 6.51
N ARG A 142 -9.13 1.16 7.76
CA ARG A 142 -8.03 1.83 8.46
C ARG A 142 -7.05 0.80 9.01
N ALA A 143 -5.78 1.15 8.97
CA ALA A 143 -4.71 0.35 9.53
C ALA A 143 -3.76 1.20 10.39
N ARG A 144 -3.08 0.55 11.34
CA ARG A 144 -1.93 1.13 12.04
C ARG A 144 -0.95 0.05 12.44
N VAL A 145 0.34 0.37 12.39
CA VAL A 145 1.38 -0.49 12.97
C VAL A 145 1.47 -0.17 14.46
N LEU A 146 1.31 -1.20 15.30
CA LEU A 146 1.44 -1.12 16.74
C LEU A 146 2.91 -1.09 17.17
N VAL A 147 3.16 -0.71 18.42
CA VAL A 147 4.52 -0.62 18.98
C VAL A 147 5.27 -1.97 18.95
N ASP A 148 4.53 -3.08 19.02
CA ASP A 148 5.06 -4.45 18.91
C ASP A 148 5.27 -4.90 17.45
N GLY A 149 5.06 -4.00 16.48
CA GLY A 149 5.19 -4.26 15.04
C GLY A 149 3.99 -4.96 14.40
N ARG A 150 2.95 -5.31 15.19
CA ARG A 150 1.75 -5.94 14.63
C ARG A 150 0.90 -4.92 13.88
N LEU A 151 0.31 -5.34 12.78
CA LEU A 151 -0.67 -4.54 12.06
C LEU A 151 -2.06 -4.72 12.69
N GLU A 152 -2.70 -3.60 13.02
CA GLU A 152 -4.12 -3.57 13.36
C GLU A 152 -4.90 -3.02 12.17
N ILE A 153 -5.95 -3.73 11.74
CA ILE A 153 -6.82 -3.34 10.64
C ILE A 153 -8.27 -3.34 11.09
N VAL A 154 -9.02 -2.33 10.67
CA VAL A 154 -10.46 -2.22 10.91
C VAL A 154 -11.17 -1.88 9.60
N ASP A 155 -12.10 -2.74 9.20
CA ASP A 155 -13.05 -2.50 8.12
C ASP A 155 -14.18 -1.60 8.65
N LEU A 156 -14.41 -0.46 8.01
CA LEU A 156 -15.38 0.53 8.49
C LEU A 156 -16.76 0.28 7.86
N VAL A 157 -17.75 0.16 8.74
CA VAL A 157 -19.16 0.13 8.34
C VAL A 157 -19.60 1.54 7.95
N GLY A 158 -20.22 1.68 6.79
CA GLY A 158 -20.68 2.98 6.30
C GLY A 158 -21.25 2.92 4.89
N SER A 159 -21.65 4.07 4.37
CA SER A 159 -22.00 4.27 2.96
C SER A 159 -20.82 4.90 2.26
N TRP A 160 -20.22 4.18 1.31
CA TRP A 160 -19.01 4.59 0.62
C TRP A 160 -19.30 4.77 -0.88
N PRO A 161 -18.72 5.79 -1.53
CA PRO A 161 -18.92 5.98 -2.96
C PRO A 161 -18.33 4.81 -3.75
N ALA A 162 -18.91 4.56 -4.92
CA ALA A 162 -18.40 3.56 -5.85
C ALA A 162 -17.12 4.05 -6.55
N GLY A 163 -16.23 3.12 -6.91
CA GLY A 163 -15.06 3.44 -7.70
C GLY A 163 -14.10 4.45 -7.05
N PRO A 164 -13.73 4.31 -5.77
CA PRO A 164 -12.74 5.20 -5.17
C PRO A 164 -11.43 5.13 -5.96
N ALA A 165 -10.84 6.29 -6.23
CA ALA A 165 -9.62 6.44 -7.02
C ALA A 165 -8.44 6.92 -6.17
N SER A 166 -8.71 7.68 -5.10
CA SER A 166 -7.69 8.22 -4.20
C SER A 166 -8.31 8.65 -2.87
N ILE A 167 -7.54 8.53 -1.79
CA ILE A 167 -7.79 9.19 -0.50
C ILE A 167 -6.61 10.13 -0.20
N HIS A 168 -6.91 11.36 0.19
CA HIS A 168 -5.92 12.40 0.49
C HIS A 168 -6.38 13.32 1.62
N ALA A 169 -5.44 13.94 2.31
CA ALA A 169 -5.74 14.95 3.32
C ALA A 169 -5.80 16.37 2.71
N ASP A 170 -6.75 17.19 3.19
CA ASP A 170 -6.74 18.63 2.97
C ASP A 170 -5.61 19.30 3.80
N ALA A 171 -5.45 20.62 3.68
CA ALA A 171 -4.41 21.37 4.40
C ALA A 171 -4.55 21.31 5.93
N ARG A 172 -5.72 20.91 6.45
CA ARG A 172 -6.00 20.76 7.88
C ARG A 172 -5.86 19.30 8.35
N GLY A 173 -5.53 18.37 7.46
CA GLY A 173 -5.40 16.95 7.80
C GLY A 173 -6.70 16.16 7.69
N GLU A 174 -7.81 16.78 7.26
CA GLU A 174 -9.09 16.10 7.08
C GLU A 174 -9.14 15.35 5.75
N LEU A 175 -9.74 14.17 5.71
CA LEU A 175 -9.66 13.31 4.54
C LEU A 175 -10.74 13.61 3.50
N LEU A 176 -10.31 13.58 2.25
CA LEU A 176 -11.13 13.62 1.05
C LEU A 176 -10.91 12.32 0.27
N MET A 177 -11.95 11.86 -0.41
CA MET A 177 -11.91 10.75 -1.35
C MET A 177 -12.33 11.23 -2.73
N THR A 178 -11.58 10.86 -3.75
CA THR A 178 -12.00 11.07 -5.14
C THR A 178 -12.43 9.76 -5.77
N THR A 179 -13.32 9.81 -6.73
CA THR A 179 -13.80 8.62 -7.47
C THR A 179 -13.33 8.66 -8.93
N ILE A 180 -13.39 7.51 -9.60
CA ILE A 180 -13.15 7.42 -11.05
C ILE A 180 -14.21 8.14 -11.89
N SER A 181 -15.39 8.44 -11.31
CA SER A 181 -16.42 9.27 -11.96
C SER A 181 -16.10 10.77 -11.93
N GLY A 182 -15.07 11.19 -11.20
CA GLY A 182 -14.66 12.58 -11.09
C GLY A 182 -15.26 13.34 -9.90
N ASP A 183 -15.91 12.63 -8.98
CA ASP A 183 -16.48 13.23 -7.77
C ASP A 183 -15.42 13.39 -6.68
N VAL A 184 -15.66 14.37 -5.80
CA VAL A 184 -14.84 14.60 -4.60
C VAL A 184 -15.76 14.58 -3.38
N HIS A 185 -15.46 13.69 -2.45
CA HIS A 185 -16.21 13.49 -1.21
C HIS A 185 -15.34 13.87 -0.02
N ARG A 186 -15.94 14.53 0.97
CA ARG A 186 -15.34 14.65 2.30
C ARG A 186 -15.69 13.40 3.10
N LEU A 187 -14.71 12.83 3.79
CA LEU A 187 -14.92 11.69 4.68
C LEU A 187 -15.24 12.23 6.09
N GLU A 188 -16.39 11.85 6.62
CA GLU A 188 -16.89 12.32 7.92
C GLU A 188 -17.37 11.12 8.75
N VAL A 189 -17.26 11.25 10.07
CA VAL A 189 -17.84 10.30 11.01
C VAL A 189 -19.28 10.72 11.29
N THR A 190 -20.23 9.84 11.01
CA THR A 190 -21.64 10.04 11.38
C THR A 190 -21.86 9.64 12.85
N PRO A 191 -22.61 10.43 13.65
CA PRO A 191 -22.99 10.07 15.01
C PRO A 191 -23.79 8.77 15.14
#